data_AF-A0A7R8W056-F1
#
_entry.id   AF-A0A7R8W056-F1
#
_cell.length_a   1.000
_cell.length_b   1.000
_cell.length_c   1.000
_cell.angle_alpha   90.00
_cell.angle_beta   90.00
_cell.angle_gamma   90.00
#
_symmetry.space_group_name_H-M   'P 1'
#
loop_
_entity.id
_entity.type
_entity.pdbx_description
1 polymer ?
#
loop_
_entity_poly.entity_id
_entity_poly.type
_entity_poly.pdbx_seq_one_letter_code
_entity_poly.pdbx_strand_id
1 'polypeptide(L)'
;QVEHAYINAMTRGDLASLRWIEGPLSFYCPEQNPNKELCHVYYSPLNFRDVMLASGKLPPDALPGDLAGQEVSLSVSHSSLDCILGLEFAGRDTSGRRVMGMVPARGLATTILVDPTFLWEVPDKWTLEQASTIPVVYATTYYALVVRGQMRAGNTLLVHAGTGGVGQASIAVALHMGVTVFTTVSSQEKRDYLKRRFPQLTDRSVLSGLTDVDSRSVLSGRLSDVDSIVDSRSVLSGLTDVDSRSVLSGRLSDVDSTSVLSGLTDVDSRSVLSGHLSDVDSRSVLSGLTGVDSRSVLSGLTDVDSRSVLSGRLSDVDSRSVLSGLTDVDSRNIANSRDTTFEQHVLTETQGRGVDLVLNSLSEDKLQASVRCLAKDGHFLEIGKYDLSNNNPLGERHCKIKH
;
A
#
# COMPACT_ATOMS: atom_id res chain seq x y z
N GLN A 1 21.19 32.28 -24.12
CA GLN A 1 20.21 31.89 -23.08
C GLN A 1 18.88 31.82 -23.81
N VAL A 2 18.22 30.66 -23.82
CA VAL A 2 16.96 30.47 -24.55
C VAL A 2 15.81 30.79 -23.60
N GLU A 3 14.82 31.54 -24.06
CA GLU A 3 13.67 31.98 -23.24
C GLU A 3 12.69 30.82 -22.96
N HIS A 4 12.53 29.91 -23.92
CA HIS A 4 11.72 28.71 -23.75
C HIS A 4 12.38 27.46 -24.37
N ALA A 5 12.45 26.41 -23.57
CA ALA A 5 12.96 25.08 -23.94
C ALA A 5 12.13 23.96 -23.31
N TYR A 6 12.12 22.80 -23.97
CA TYR A 6 11.51 21.55 -23.51
C TYR A 6 12.47 20.36 -23.68
N ILE A 7 12.22 19.27 -22.94
CA ILE A 7 12.98 18.02 -23.06
C ILE A 7 12.28 17.07 -24.03
N ASN A 8 13.04 16.48 -24.95
CA ASN A 8 12.56 15.34 -25.74
C ASN A 8 13.67 14.31 -25.98
N ALA A 9 13.28 13.07 -26.28
CA ALA A 9 14.18 12.02 -26.72
C ALA A 9 14.39 12.16 -28.24
N MET A 10 15.62 12.38 -28.68
CA MET A 10 15.94 12.49 -30.11
C MET A 10 15.85 11.15 -30.83
N THR A 11 16.11 10.06 -30.10
CA THR A 11 16.02 8.68 -30.57
C THR A 11 15.17 7.88 -29.58
N ARG A 12 14.00 7.43 -30.04
CA ARG A 12 13.08 6.65 -29.20
C ARG A 12 13.72 5.32 -28.80
N GLY A 13 13.59 4.95 -27.53
CA GLY A 13 14.23 3.75 -26.97
C GLY A 13 15.64 4.00 -26.41
N ASP A 14 16.26 5.13 -26.74
CA ASP A 14 17.57 5.52 -26.24
C ASP A 14 17.47 6.74 -25.31
N LEU A 15 17.55 6.49 -24.00
CA LEU A 15 17.50 7.56 -23.00
C LEU A 15 18.72 8.49 -23.04
N ALA A 16 19.85 8.07 -23.62
CA ALA A 16 21.02 8.92 -23.78
C ALA A 16 20.79 10.04 -24.81
N SER A 17 19.74 9.89 -25.63
CA SER A 17 19.33 10.87 -26.63
C SER A 17 18.50 12.02 -26.06
N LEU A 18 18.17 12.03 -24.76
CA LEU A 18 17.42 13.12 -24.13
C LEU A 18 18.20 14.43 -24.19
N ARG A 19 17.58 15.47 -24.74
CA ARG A 19 18.18 16.81 -24.88
C ARG A 19 17.15 17.89 -24.59
N TRP A 20 17.63 19.04 -24.13
CA TRP A 20 16.88 20.28 -24.15
C TRP A 20 16.83 20.81 -25.58
N ILE A 21 15.62 21.12 -26.04
CA ILE A 21 15.33 21.64 -27.36
C ILE A 21 14.67 23.00 -27.16
N GLU A 22 15.14 24.01 -27.90
CA GLU A 22 14.49 25.32 -27.96
C GLU A 22 13.07 25.16 -28.50
N GLY A 23 12.09 25.67 -27.76
CA GLY A 23 10.69 25.46 -28.09
C GLY A 23 10.04 26.64 -28.81
N PRO A 24 8.85 26.43 -29.38
CA PRO A 24 8.16 27.44 -30.19
C PRO A 24 7.54 28.57 -29.36
N LEU A 25 7.40 28.43 -28.03
CA LEU A 25 6.81 29.48 -27.18
C LEU A 25 7.71 30.73 -27.07
N SER A 26 8.93 30.72 -27.62
CA SER A 26 9.73 31.93 -27.83
C SER A 26 9.01 32.99 -28.68
N PHE A 27 7.92 32.64 -29.38
CA PHE A 27 7.08 33.54 -30.18
C PHE A 27 5.65 33.71 -29.63
N TYR A 28 5.41 33.38 -28.36
CA TYR A 28 4.07 33.40 -27.78
C TYR A 28 3.43 34.80 -27.81
N CYS A 29 2.18 34.86 -28.30
CA CYS A 29 1.32 36.03 -28.25
C CYS A 29 0.03 35.71 -27.46
N PRO A 30 -0.22 36.35 -26.31
CA PRO A 30 -1.42 36.12 -25.48
C PRO A 30 -2.73 36.27 -26.25
N GLU A 31 -2.78 37.24 -27.16
CA GLU A 31 -3.95 37.56 -27.99
C GLU A 31 -4.38 36.40 -28.90
N GLN A 32 -3.44 35.51 -29.27
CA GLN A 32 -3.71 34.35 -30.11
C GLN A 32 -4.19 33.13 -29.32
N ASN A 33 -4.10 33.15 -27.98
CA ASN A 33 -4.44 32.02 -27.10
C ASN A 33 -5.26 32.48 -25.88
N PRO A 34 -6.45 33.09 -26.07
CA PRO A 34 -7.19 33.74 -24.99
C PRO A 34 -7.69 32.78 -23.89
N ASN A 35 -7.72 31.47 -24.16
CA ASN A 35 -8.20 30.44 -23.24
C ASN A 35 -7.06 29.66 -22.56
N LYS A 36 -5.82 30.13 -22.63
CA LYS A 36 -4.65 29.46 -22.05
C LYS A 36 -3.88 30.42 -21.16
N GLU A 37 -3.39 29.90 -20.04
CA GLU A 37 -2.53 30.63 -19.11
C GLU A 37 -1.06 30.24 -19.34
N LEU A 38 -0.17 31.23 -19.45
CA LEU A 38 1.26 31.00 -19.50
C LEU A 38 1.80 30.79 -18.09
N CYS A 39 2.51 29.68 -17.89
CA CYS A 39 3.12 29.34 -16.61
C CYS A 39 4.62 29.09 -16.77
N HIS A 40 5.40 29.60 -15.82
CA HIS A 40 6.80 29.28 -15.62
C HIS A 40 6.93 28.03 -14.76
N VAL A 41 7.63 27.02 -15.27
CA VAL A 41 7.77 25.72 -14.63
C VAL A 41 8.98 25.73 -13.70
N TYR A 42 8.76 25.31 -12.45
CA TYR A 42 9.83 25.14 -11.46
C TYR A 42 10.15 23.66 -11.26
N TYR A 43 9.11 22.81 -11.24
CA TYR A 43 9.21 21.37 -11.13
C TYR A 43 8.32 20.72 -12.18
N SER A 44 8.84 19.75 -12.93
CA SER A 44 8.05 18.87 -13.78
C SER A 44 8.41 17.42 -13.46
N PRO A 45 7.54 16.69 -12.74
CA PRO A 45 7.73 15.30 -12.39
C PRO A 45 7.64 14.37 -13.60
N LEU A 46 8.33 13.23 -13.48
CA LEU A 46 8.20 12.12 -14.42
C LEU A 46 7.08 11.19 -13.97
N ASN A 47 6.23 10.82 -14.92
CA ASN A 47 5.23 9.78 -14.75
C ASN A 47 5.62 8.50 -15.48
N PHE A 48 4.98 7.38 -15.13
CA PHE A 48 5.26 6.08 -15.74
C PHE A 48 5.12 6.12 -17.27
N ARG A 49 4.13 6.89 -17.77
CA ARG A 49 3.93 7.14 -19.20
C ARG A 49 5.17 7.74 -19.87
N ASP A 50 5.79 8.75 -19.26
CA ASP A 50 6.95 9.43 -19.82
C ASP A 50 8.12 8.46 -19.98
N VAL A 51 8.35 7.61 -18.96
CA VAL A 51 9.39 6.58 -18.99
C VAL A 51 9.10 5.54 -20.06
N MET A 52 7.87 5.02 -20.14
CA MET A 52 7.52 4.00 -21.13
C MET A 52 7.62 4.50 -22.58
N LEU A 53 7.26 5.75 -22.83
CA LEU A 53 7.37 6.39 -24.14
C LEU A 53 8.84 6.60 -24.51
N ALA A 54 9.62 7.19 -23.61
CA ALA A 54 11.04 7.47 -23.83
C ALA A 54 11.86 6.17 -24.02
N SER A 55 11.54 5.12 -23.25
CA SER A 55 12.18 3.80 -23.37
C SER A 55 11.66 2.96 -24.54
N GLY A 56 10.67 3.44 -25.31
CA GLY A 56 10.08 2.72 -26.44
C GLY A 56 9.18 1.53 -26.08
N LYS A 57 8.89 1.30 -24.79
CA LYS A 57 8.04 0.18 -24.32
C LYS A 57 6.55 0.41 -24.53
N LEU A 58 6.12 1.66 -24.69
CA LEU A 58 4.76 2.03 -25.06
C LEU A 58 4.78 2.75 -26.42
N PRO A 59 4.00 2.30 -27.42
CA PRO A 59 3.90 2.98 -28.70
C PRO A 59 3.05 4.27 -28.63
N PRO A 60 3.33 5.31 -29.45
CA PRO A 60 2.64 6.61 -29.37
C PRO A 60 1.17 6.54 -29.77
N ASP A 61 0.79 5.57 -30.61
CA ASP A 61 -0.59 5.23 -30.98
C ASP A 61 -1.45 4.80 -29.79
N ALA A 62 -0.84 4.36 -28.68
CA ALA A 62 -1.53 4.06 -27.43
C ALA A 62 -1.93 5.32 -26.63
N LEU A 63 -1.62 6.53 -27.12
CA LEU A 63 -2.01 7.80 -26.51
C LEU A 63 -3.39 8.26 -27.02
N PRO A 64 -4.31 8.63 -26.11
CA PRO A 64 -5.61 9.14 -26.49
C PRO A 64 -5.52 10.55 -27.09
N GLY A 65 -6.35 10.81 -28.10
CA GLY A 65 -6.35 12.05 -28.86
C GLY A 65 -5.31 12.06 -29.96
N ASP A 66 -5.43 13.01 -30.88
CA ASP A 66 -4.50 13.15 -32.00
C ASP A 66 -3.15 13.74 -31.52
N LEU A 67 -2.62 13.35 -30.35
CA LEU A 67 -1.35 13.89 -29.83
C LEU A 67 -0.16 13.60 -30.76
N ALA A 68 -0.31 12.63 -31.66
CA ALA A 68 0.62 12.33 -32.74
C ALA A 68 0.37 13.17 -34.02
N GLY A 69 -0.81 13.79 -34.19
CA GLY A 69 -1.22 14.52 -35.41
C GLY A 69 -1.81 15.93 -35.19
N GLN A 70 -1.97 16.39 -33.94
CA GLN A 70 -2.58 17.67 -33.60
C GLN A 70 -1.52 18.75 -33.73
N GLU A 71 -1.34 19.14 -34.99
CA GLU A 71 -0.85 20.44 -35.39
C GLU A 71 -1.51 21.51 -34.51
N VAL A 72 -0.74 22.14 -33.64
CA VAL A 72 -0.98 23.56 -33.40
C VAL A 72 -0.66 24.20 -34.75
N SER A 73 -1.67 24.81 -35.37
CA SER A 73 -1.57 25.64 -36.57
C SER A 73 -0.70 26.87 -36.30
N LEU A 74 0.58 26.64 -36.01
CA LEU A 74 1.66 27.59 -35.99
C LEU A 74 2.67 27.02 -36.97
N SER A 75 2.56 27.52 -38.20
CA SER A 75 3.43 27.20 -39.33
C SER A 75 4.89 27.51 -39.01
N VAL A 76 5.60 26.59 -38.36
CA VAL A 76 7.06 26.59 -38.29
C VAL A 76 7.54 25.14 -38.30
N SER A 77 8.03 24.71 -39.47
CA SER A 77 9.13 23.76 -39.69
C SER A 77 9.04 22.35 -39.08
N HIS A 78 9.21 21.35 -39.96
CA HIS A 78 9.13 19.89 -39.76
C HIS A 78 10.13 19.24 -38.78
N SER A 79 10.38 19.81 -37.60
CA SER A 79 11.25 19.20 -36.57
C SER A 79 10.67 19.19 -35.14
N SER A 80 9.50 19.80 -34.92
CA SER A 80 8.89 19.96 -33.57
C SER A 80 7.75 18.96 -33.26
N LEU A 81 7.61 17.91 -34.07
CA LEU A 81 6.44 17.01 -34.09
C LEU A 81 6.39 15.97 -32.95
N ASP A 82 7.46 15.75 -32.18
CA ASP A 82 7.57 14.52 -31.37
C ASP A 82 7.59 14.69 -29.84
N CYS A 83 7.40 15.89 -29.29
CA CYS A 83 7.45 16.05 -27.83
C CYS A 83 6.14 15.64 -27.16
N ILE A 84 6.13 14.41 -26.63
CA ILE A 84 4.99 13.78 -25.93
C ILE A 84 5.24 13.58 -24.43
N LEU A 85 6.37 14.05 -23.91
CA LEU A 85 6.79 13.86 -22.52
C LEU A 85 6.31 14.99 -21.60
N GLY A 86 6.01 14.63 -20.35
CA GLY A 86 5.62 15.55 -19.30
C GLY A 86 4.11 15.74 -19.24
N LEU A 87 3.57 15.49 -18.06
CA LEU A 87 2.13 15.47 -17.79
C LEU A 87 1.69 16.49 -16.74
N GLU A 88 2.61 16.94 -15.91
CA GLU A 88 2.30 17.82 -14.80
C GLU A 88 3.49 18.70 -14.46
N PHE A 89 3.18 19.73 -13.69
CA PHE A 89 4.16 20.70 -13.25
C PHE A 89 3.70 21.41 -11.97
N ALA A 90 4.65 22.07 -11.31
CA ALA A 90 4.38 23.14 -10.38
C ALA A 90 5.28 24.33 -10.69
N GLY A 91 4.75 25.53 -10.48
CA GLY A 91 5.45 26.75 -10.83
C GLY A 91 4.67 28.01 -10.53
N ARG A 92 4.79 29.01 -11.41
CA ARG A 92 4.12 30.30 -11.26
C ARG A 92 3.45 30.74 -12.55
N ASP A 93 2.28 31.36 -12.44
CA ASP A 93 1.62 32.01 -13.57
C ASP A 93 2.20 33.39 -13.86
N THR A 94 1.66 34.07 -14.87
CA THR A 94 2.09 35.42 -15.27
C THR A 94 1.89 36.49 -14.19
N SER A 95 0.93 36.28 -13.28
CA SER A 95 0.67 37.15 -12.13
C SER A 95 1.58 36.85 -10.93
N GLY A 96 2.43 35.82 -11.03
CA GLY A 96 3.33 35.37 -9.97
C GLY A 96 2.68 34.46 -8.93
N ARG A 97 1.40 34.07 -9.10
CA ARG A 97 0.72 33.14 -8.19
C ARG A 97 1.36 31.76 -8.30
N ARG A 98 1.37 31.03 -7.19
CA ARG A 98 1.91 29.67 -7.13
C ARG A 98 0.85 28.69 -7.64
N VAL A 99 1.19 27.96 -8.68
CA VAL A 99 0.25 27.07 -9.37
C VAL A 99 0.83 25.68 -9.59
N MET A 100 -0.04 24.68 -9.62
CA MET A 100 0.24 23.31 -10.03
C MET A 100 -0.81 22.89 -11.03
N GLY A 101 -0.46 22.07 -12.01
CA GLY A 101 -1.42 21.72 -13.06
C GLY A 101 -1.02 20.52 -13.90
N MET A 102 -1.93 20.14 -14.77
CA MET A 102 -1.76 19.05 -15.74
C MET A 102 -1.74 19.58 -17.16
N VAL A 103 -0.93 18.94 -17.99
CA VAL A 103 -0.87 19.16 -19.43
C VAL A 103 -0.95 17.83 -20.16
N PRO A 104 -1.52 17.77 -21.37
CA PRO A 104 -1.61 16.52 -22.11
C PRO A 104 -0.23 15.99 -22.54
N ALA A 105 0.72 16.89 -22.80
CA ALA A 105 2.12 16.63 -23.18
C ALA A 105 2.95 17.91 -22.97
N ARG A 106 4.27 17.80 -23.19
CA ARG A 106 5.24 18.92 -23.17
C ARG A 106 5.39 19.60 -21.81
N GLY A 107 5.05 18.89 -20.72
CA GLY A 107 5.20 19.40 -19.35
C GLY A 107 6.65 19.52 -18.90
N LEU A 108 7.57 18.71 -19.46
CA LEU A 108 9.01 18.78 -19.20
C LEU A 108 9.63 19.97 -19.94
N ALA A 109 9.27 21.17 -19.50
CA ALA A 109 9.64 22.42 -20.14
C ALA A 109 9.98 23.50 -19.10
N THR A 110 10.51 24.62 -19.58
CA THR A 110 10.80 25.83 -18.79
C THR A 110 9.58 26.72 -18.64
N THR A 111 8.72 26.78 -19.66
CA THR A 111 7.43 27.44 -19.65
C THR A 111 6.41 26.60 -20.41
N ILE A 112 5.13 26.74 -20.08
CA ILE A 112 4.04 25.97 -20.69
C ILE A 112 2.78 26.82 -20.82
N LEU A 113 1.94 26.47 -21.79
CA LEU A 113 0.57 26.97 -21.90
C LEU A 113 -0.41 25.94 -21.35
N VAL A 114 -1.22 26.38 -20.40
CA VAL A 114 -2.11 25.51 -19.63
C VAL A 114 -3.54 25.93 -19.81
N ASP A 115 -4.42 24.94 -19.86
CA ASP A 115 -5.85 25.19 -19.71
C ASP A 115 -6.17 25.53 -18.25
N PRO A 116 -6.80 26.68 -17.95
CA PRO A 116 -7.17 27.02 -16.58
C PRO A 116 -8.03 25.96 -15.87
N THR A 117 -8.74 25.09 -16.61
CA THR A 117 -9.53 23.97 -16.07
C THR A 117 -8.65 22.90 -15.40
N PHE A 118 -7.38 22.78 -15.81
CA PHE A 118 -6.39 21.84 -15.29
C PHE A 118 -5.30 22.55 -14.49
N LEU A 119 -5.62 23.72 -13.92
CA LEU A 119 -4.73 24.54 -13.11
C LEU A 119 -5.34 24.75 -11.72
N TRP A 120 -4.53 24.50 -10.70
CA TRP A 120 -4.91 24.68 -9.30
C TRP A 120 -3.89 25.57 -8.59
N GLU A 121 -4.39 26.40 -7.68
CA GLU A 121 -3.54 27.18 -6.80
C GLU A 121 -2.84 26.28 -5.78
N VAL A 122 -1.55 26.53 -5.55
CA VAL A 122 -0.79 25.75 -4.58
C VAL A 122 -1.01 26.32 -3.18
N PRO A 123 -1.45 25.50 -2.20
CA PRO A 123 -1.62 25.94 -0.83
C PRO A 123 -0.34 26.56 -0.23
N ASP A 124 -0.52 27.55 0.65
CA ASP A 124 0.59 28.27 1.30
C ASP A 124 1.55 27.35 2.05
N LYS A 125 1.02 26.28 2.66
CA LYS A 125 1.80 25.34 3.48
C LYS A 125 2.61 24.33 2.67
N TRP A 126 2.40 24.24 1.36
CA TRP A 126 3.12 23.29 0.52
C TRP A 126 4.31 23.96 -0.13
N THR A 127 5.41 23.23 -0.36
CA THR A 127 6.45 23.69 -1.29
C THR A 127 5.99 23.44 -2.74
N LEU A 128 6.61 24.10 -3.72
CA LEU A 128 6.34 23.78 -5.14
C LEU A 128 6.77 22.34 -5.48
N GLU A 129 7.82 21.83 -4.83
CA GLU A 129 8.25 20.44 -4.95
C GLU A 129 7.15 19.48 -4.51
N GLN A 130 6.57 19.67 -3.31
CA GLN A 130 5.46 18.85 -2.81
C GLN A 130 4.25 18.94 -3.74
N ALA A 131 3.89 20.16 -4.14
CA ALA A 131 2.75 20.43 -5.01
C ALA A 131 2.88 19.74 -6.37
N SER A 132 4.10 19.64 -6.90
CA SER A 132 4.33 18.96 -8.17
C SER A 132 3.91 17.49 -8.15
N THR A 133 3.88 16.84 -7.00
CA THR A 133 3.59 15.39 -6.88
C THR A 133 2.09 15.05 -6.83
N ILE A 134 1.21 16.05 -6.93
CA ILE A 134 -0.22 15.91 -6.66
C ILE A 134 -1.08 15.72 -7.92
N PRO A 135 -0.94 16.54 -8.99
CA PRO A 135 -1.97 16.62 -10.03
C PRO A 135 -2.31 15.28 -10.70
N VAL A 136 -1.33 14.57 -11.27
CA VAL A 136 -1.59 13.32 -12.01
C VAL A 136 -2.03 12.21 -11.08
N VAL A 137 -1.34 12.02 -9.95
CA VAL A 137 -1.61 10.86 -9.09
C VAL A 137 -2.98 10.97 -8.42
N TYR A 138 -3.38 12.15 -7.93
CA TYR A 138 -4.69 12.33 -7.32
C TYR A 138 -5.80 12.42 -8.37
N ALA A 139 -5.59 13.05 -9.52
CA ALA A 139 -6.59 13.04 -10.59
C ALA A 139 -6.88 11.61 -11.06
N THR A 140 -5.84 10.79 -11.21
CA THR A 140 -5.98 9.37 -11.56
C THR A 140 -6.76 8.61 -10.49
N THR A 141 -6.40 8.77 -9.21
CA THR A 141 -7.10 8.12 -8.09
C THR A 141 -8.57 8.54 -8.01
N TYR A 142 -8.89 9.83 -8.05
CA TYR A 142 -10.27 10.31 -7.97
C TYR A 142 -11.10 9.85 -9.17
N TYR A 143 -10.56 9.94 -10.38
CA TYR A 143 -11.25 9.44 -11.57
C TYR A 143 -11.51 7.93 -11.48
N ALA A 144 -10.47 7.14 -11.18
CA ALA A 144 -10.59 5.68 -11.12
C ALA A 144 -11.52 5.23 -9.99
N LEU A 145 -11.24 5.63 -8.74
CA LEU A 145 -11.96 5.10 -7.58
C LEU A 145 -13.33 5.75 -7.38
N VAL A 146 -13.43 7.08 -7.51
CA VAL A 146 -14.65 7.81 -7.17
C VAL A 146 -15.59 7.92 -8.37
N VAL A 147 -15.10 8.41 -9.52
CA VAL A 147 -15.94 8.63 -10.70
C VAL A 147 -16.33 7.31 -11.37
N ARG A 148 -15.35 6.44 -11.65
CA ARG A 148 -15.58 5.18 -12.39
C ARG A 148 -15.95 4.02 -11.47
N GLY A 149 -15.20 3.86 -10.38
CA GLY A 149 -15.37 2.81 -9.38
C GLY A 149 -16.53 3.02 -8.42
N GLN A 150 -17.02 4.26 -8.28
CA GLN A 150 -18.12 4.62 -7.38
C GLN A 150 -17.86 4.16 -5.94
N MET A 151 -16.61 4.24 -5.48
CA MET A 151 -16.16 3.83 -4.15
C MET A 151 -16.94 4.53 -3.04
N ARG A 152 -17.37 3.77 -2.03
CA ARG A 152 -18.15 4.24 -0.88
C ARG A 152 -17.55 3.77 0.44
N ALA A 153 -17.87 4.46 1.52
CA ALA A 153 -17.52 4.04 2.87
C ALA A 153 -18.00 2.60 3.14
N GLY A 154 -17.16 1.82 3.81
CA GLY A 154 -17.41 0.40 4.08
C GLY A 154 -17.07 -0.56 2.93
N ASN A 155 -16.67 -0.08 1.75
CA ASN A 155 -16.11 -0.95 0.71
C ASN A 155 -14.75 -1.52 1.13
N THR A 156 -14.35 -2.60 0.47
CA THR A 156 -12.97 -3.10 0.47
C THR A 156 -12.29 -2.80 -0.87
N LEU A 157 -11.03 -2.37 -0.82
CA LEU A 157 -10.23 -2.01 -2.00
C LEU A 157 -8.89 -2.76 -1.98
N LEU A 158 -8.56 -3.43 -3.08
CA LEU A 158 -7.19 -3.90 -3.36
C LEU A 158 -6.46 -2.90 -4.24
N VAL A 159 -5.37 -2.32 -3.73
CA VAL A 159 -4.48 -1.41 -4.48
C VAL A 159 -3.16 -2.12 -4.76
N HIS A 160 -2.81 -2.30 -6.03
CA HIS A 160 -1.48 -2.80 -6.36
C HIS A 160 -0.41 -1.72 -6.29
N ALA A 161 0.82 -2.13 -5.97
CA ALA A 161 1.99 -1.27 -5.89
C ALA A 161 1.79 -0.06 -4.96
N GLY A 162 1.36 -0.30 -3.72
CA GLY A 162 0.96 0.75 -2.76
C GLY A 162 2.01 1.82 -2.48
N THR A 163 3.31 1.50 -2.65
CA THR A 163 4.39 2.49 -2.50
C THR A 163 4.56 3.43 -3.69
N GLY A 164 3.93 3.15 -4.83
CA GLY A 164 3.96 4.04 -6.00
C GLY A 164 3.10 5.29 -5.80
N GLY A 165 3.25 6.30 -6.66
CA GLY A 165 2.53 7.57 -6.53
C GLY A 165 1.00 7.41 -6.50
N VAL A 166 0.43 6.73 -7.50
CA VAL A 166 -1.01 6.42 -7.54
C VAL A 166 -1.41 5.48 -6.39
N GLY A 167 -0.54 4.54 -6.00
CA GLY A 167 -0.79 3.63 -4.88
C GLY A 167 -1.00 4.38 -3.57
N GLN A 168 -0.05 5.28 -3.23
CA GLN A 168 -0.13 6.08 -2.01
C GLN A 168 -1.33 7.03 -2.01
N ALA A 169 -1.61 7.70 -3.14
CA ALA A 169 -2.78 8.57 -3.27
C ALA A 169 -4.09 7.78 -3.09
N SER A 170 -4.16 6.58 -3.66
CA SER A 170 -5.32 5.68 -3.54
C SER A 170 -5.54 5.19 -2.12
N ILE A 171 -4.48 4.78 -1.42
CA ILE A 171 -4.55 4.41 0.01
C ILE A 171 -5.05 5.61 0.82
N ALA A 172 -4.48 6.81 0.60
CA ALA A 172 -4.87 8.02 1.34
C ALA A 172 -6.35 8.38 1.15
N VAL A 173 -6.84 8.38 -0.09
CA VAL A 173 -8.25 8.69 -0.41
C VAL A 173 -9.18 7.61 0.14
N ALA A 174 -8.84 6.33 -0.03
CA ALA A 174 -9.66 5.22 0.44
C ALA A 174 -9.79 5.21 1.98
N LEU A 175 -8.69 5.36 2.71
CA LEU A 175 -8.71 5.45 4.17
C LEU A 175 -9.51 6.65 4.66
N HIS A 176 -9.37 7.81 3.99
CA HIS A 176 -10.17 9.01 4.31
C HIS A 176 -11.67 8.78 4.10
N MET A 177 -12.06 7.97 3.12
CA MET A 177 -13.44 7.60 2.84
C MET A 177 -13.97 6.44 3.72
N GLY A 178 -13.17 5.90 4.63
CA GLY A 178 -13.57 4.77 5.49
C GLY A 178 -13.69 3.44 4.74
N VAL A 179 -12.83 3.24 3.74
CA VAL A 179 -12.70 2.00 2.96
C VAL A 179 -11.61 1.14 3.58
N THR A 180 -11.83 -0.18 3.67
CA THR A 180 -10.81 -1.14 4.08
C THR A 180 -9.84 -1.38 2.93
N VAL A 181 -8.54 -1.23 3.17
CA VAL A 181 -7.53 -1.26 2.11
C VAL A 181 -6.60 -2.46 2.25
N PHE A 182 -6.54 -3.26 1.18
CA PHE A 182 -5.51 -4.24 0.92
C PHE A 182 -4.51 -3.63 -0.07
N THR A 183 -3.22 -3.90 0.11
CA THR A 183 -2.20 -3.42 -0.82
C THR A 183 -1.11 -4.45 -1.10
N THR A 184 -0.41 -4.32 -2.22
CA THR A 184 0.78 -5.13 -2.53
C THR A 184 2.07 -4.31 -2.55
N VAL A 185 3.17 -4.92 -2.08
CA VAL A 185 4.52 -4.36 -2.10
C VAL A 185 5.56 -5.40 -2.49
N SER A 186 6.74 -4.96 -2.94
CA SER A 186 7.78 -5.85 -3.47
C SER A 186 8.92 -6.15 -2.50
N SER A 187 8.95 -5.53 -1.31
CA SER A 187 10.03 -5.68 -0.33
C SER A 187 9.56 -5.27 1.07
N GLN A 188 10.28 -5.75 2.09
CA GLN A 188 10.02 -5.40 3.48
C GLN A 188 10.19 -3.89 3.75
N GLU A 189 11.21 -3.26 3.19
CA GLU A 189 11.41 -1.81 3.31
C GLU A 189 10.19 -1.00 2.85
N LYS A 190 9.58 -1.43 1.73
CA LYS A 190 8.36 -0.82 1.18
C LYS A 190 7.14 -1.08 2.07
N ARG A 191 7.05 -2.27 2.66
CA ARG A 191 6.03 -2.62 3.66
C ARG A 191 6.14 -1.68 4.86
N ASP A 192 7.33 -1.54 5.44
CA ASP A 192 7.57 -0.71 6.62
C ASP A 192 7.31 0.77 6.34
N TYR A 193 7.66 1.23 5.13
CA TYR A 193 7.33 2.59 4.68
C TYR A 193 5.83 2.86 4.70
N LEU A 194 5.01 1.95 4.14
CA LEU A 194 3.55 2.13 4.15
C LEU A 194 2.98 2.10 5.57
N LYS A 195 3.47 1.19 6.43
CA LYS A 195 3.05 1.14 7.84
C LYS A 195 3.31 2.46 8.57
N ARG A 196 4.50 3.04 8.39
CA ARG A 196 4.83 4.35 8.98
C ARG A 196 3.98 5.48 8.40
N ARG A 197 3.67 5.42 7.10
CA ARG A 197 2.96 6.50 6.39
C ARG A 197 1.44 6.47 6.60
N PHE A 198 0.88 5.28 6.78
CA PHE A 198 -0.55 5.00 6.95
C PHE A 198 -0.77 4.04 8.13
N PRO A 199 -0.72 4.55 9.38
CA PRO A 199 -0.87 3.71 10.57
C PRO A 199 -2.24 3.02 10.68
N GLN A 200 -3.24 3.45 9.92
CA GLN A 200 -4.58 2.85 9.89
C GLN A 200 -4.63 1.48 9.18
N LEU A 201 -3.52 1.01 8.58
CA LEU A 201 -3.45 -0.28 7.88
C LEU A 201 -3.28 -1.50 8.83
N THR A 202 -3.95 -1.56 10.00
CA THR A 202 -3.77 -2.63 11.04
C THR A 202 -5.04 -2.98 11.86
N ASP A 203 -5.18 -4.24 12.34
CA ASP A 203 -6.43 -4.96 12.76
C ASP A 203 -6.86 -4.92 14.27
N ARG A 204 -7.94 -5.64 14.66
CA ARG A 204 -8.81 -5.52 15.89
C ARG A 204 -8.94 -6.88 16.66
N SER A 205 -9.07 -6.95 18.00
CA SER A 205 -8.80 -8.18 18.85
C SER A 205 -9.95 -8.66 19.83
N VAL A 206 -9.90 -9.79 20.71
CA VAL A 206 -10.78 -10.66 21.73
C VAL A 206 -10.35 -11.03 23.27
N LEU A 207 -11.05 -10.63 24.41
CA LEU A 207 -11.19 -11.16 25.89
C LEU A 207 -10.18 -11.01 27.14
N SER A 208 -10.63 -10.89 28.46
CA SER A 208 -9.84 -10.86 29.80
C SER A 208 -10.54 -11.19 31.20
N GLY A 209 -9.84 -11.80 32.23
CA GLY A 209 -10.08 -11.80 33.75
C GLY A 209 -10.71 -13.00 34.58
N LEU A 210 -9.95 -14.01 35.10
CA LEU A 210 -10.50 -15.24 35.82
C LEU A 210 -9.79 -15.62 37.17
N THR A 211 -10.49 -16.19 38.19
CA THR A 211 -9.96 -16.61 39.54
C THR A 211 -10.52 -17.98 40.05
N ASP A 212 -9.83 -18.67 40.99
CA ASP A 212 -10.24 -19.95 41.68
C ASP A 212 -10.46 -21.16 40.73
N VAL A 213 -9.43 -21.56 39.98
CA VAL A 213 -9.54 -22.59 38.93
C VAL A 213 -8.92 -23.92 39.36
N ASP A 214 -9.76 -24.90 39.74
CA ASP A 214 -9.39 -26.31 39.91
C ASP A 214 -9.82 -27.12 38.68
N SER A 215 -8.86 -27.56 37.86
CA SER A 215 -9.14 -28.23 36.58
C SER A 215 -7.94 -28.99 36.02
N ARG A 216 -8.20 -29.98 35.14
CA ARG A 216 -7.14 -30.70 34.39
C ARG A 216 -6.31 -29.77 33.49
N SER A 217 -6.91 -28.69 32.98
CA SER A 217 -6.29 -27.65 32.16
C SER A 217 -7.17 -26.39 32.20
N VAL A 218 -6.60 -25.18 32.33
CA VAL A 218 -7.37 -23.92 32.27
C VAL A 218 -7.88 -23.66 30.84
N LEU A 219 -7.06 -23.97 29.84
CA LEU A 219 -7.44 -24.04 28.43
C LEU A 219 -6.88 -25.32 27.81
N SER A 220 -7.72 -26.12 27.12
CA SER A 220 -7.25 -27.25 26.31
C SER A 220 -7.92 -27.33 24.94
N GLY A 221 -7.14 -27.74 23.92
CA GLY A 221 -7.62 -27.91 22.54
C GLY A 221 -6.70 -27.31 21.47
N ARG A 222 -7.23 -27.14 20.26
CA ARG A 222 -6.59 -26.36 19.19
C ARG A 222 -7.33 -25.04 19.05
N LEU A 223 -6.64 -23.93 19.27
CA LEU A 223 -7.15 -22.59 19.00
C LEU A 223 -6.24 -21.94 17.96
N SER A 224 -6.84 -21.37 16.92
CA SER A 224 -6.19 -20.51 15.94
C SER A 224 -6.82 -19.12 16.02
N ASP A 225 -6.11 -18.09 15.56
CA ASP A 225 -6.62 -16.72 15.41
C ASP A 225 -6.97 -16.03 16.75
N VAL A 226 -6.05 -16.10 17.72
CA VAL A 226 -6.27 -15.58 19.08
C VAL A 226 -5.73 -14.16 19.23
N ASP A 227 -6.57 -13.17 18.89
CA ASP A 227 -6.28 -11.75 19.13
C ASP A 227 -6.86 -11.29 20.48
N SER A 228 -6.20 -10.44 21.29
CA SER A 228 -6.72 -9.91 22.59
C SER A 228 -7.40 -8.51 22.55
N ILE A 229 -8.75 -8.39 22.71
CA ILE A 229 -9.65 -7.19 22.42
C ILE A 229 -9.03 -6.03 23.19
N VAL A 230 -8.51 -5.04 22.45
CA VAL A 230 -8.22 -3.66 22.89
C VAL A 230 -7.04 -3.50 23.85
N ASP A 231 -5.97 -2.89 23.34
CA ASP A 231 -4.91 -2.09 24.01
C ASP A 231 -4.28 -2.55 25.35
N SER A 232 -4.56 -3.72 25.91
CA SER A 232 -3.83 -4.30 27.06
C SER A 232 -4.28 -5.72 27.46
N ARG A 233 -3.27 -6.59 27.63
CA ARG A 233 -3.19 -7.75 28.56
C ARG A 233 -3.70 -9.12 28.09
N SER A 234 -2.84 -9.75 27.31
CA SER A 234 -2.60 -11.21 27.21
C SER A 234 -3.74 -12.17 26.92
N VAL A 235 -3.43 -13.30 26.25
CA VAL A 235 -4.41 -14.36 25.95
C VAL A 235 -5.10 -14.84 27.23
N LEU A 236 -4.35 -15.01 28.32
CA LEU A 236 -4.89 -15.05 29.67
C LEU A 236 -4.13 -14.06 30.55
N SER A 237 -4.86 -13.24 31.31
CA SER A 237 -4.32 -12.31 32.31
C SER A 237 -4.94 -12.52 33.68
N GLY A 238 -4.13 -12.37 34.73
CA GLY A 238 -4.59 -12.22 36.11
C GLY A 238 -5.13 -13.50 36.75
N LEU A 239 -4.54 -14.66 36.44
CA LEU A 239 -4.89 -15.92 37.09
C LEU A 239 -4.19 -16.02 38.46
N THR A 240 -4.97 -16.36 39.49
CA THR A 240 -4.50 -16.56 40.88
C THR A 240 -5.02 -17.88 41.42
N ASP A 241 -4.24 -18.55 42.29
CA ASP A 241 -4.59 -19.82 42.95
C ASP A 241 -4.96 -20.94 41.96
N VAL A 242 -4.03 -21.30 41.08
CA VAL A 242 -4.23 -22.33 40.05
C VAL A 242 -3.52 -23.63 40.43
N ASP A 243 -4.28 -24.68 40.71
CA ASP A 243 -3.80 -26.06 40.84
C ASP A 243 -4.23 -26.87 39.60
N SER A 244 -3.26 -27.20 38.73
CA SER A 244 -3.56 -27.86 37.48
C SER A 244 -2.41 -28.72 36.93
N ARG A 245 -2.72 -29.66 36.04
CA ARG A 245 -1.66 -30.41 35.33
C ARG A 245 -0.92 -29.53 34.32
N SER A 246 -1.63 -28.58 33.70
CA SER A 246 -1.10 -27.60 32.76
C SER A 246 -1.99 -26.36 32.73
N VAL A 247 -1.40 -25.16 32.81
CA VAL A 247 -2.19 -23.91 32.66
C VAL A 247 -2.72 -23.82 31.22
N LEU A 248 -1.85 -24.07 30.24
CA LEU A 248 -2.26 -24.14 28.84
C LEU A 248 -1.69 -25.40 28.15
N SER A 249 -2.56 -26.26 27.64
CA SER A 249 -2.17 -27.47 26.88
C SER A 249 -2.90 -27.56 25.55
N GLY A 250 -2.17 -27.41 24.44
CA GLY A 250 -2.79 -27.38 23.12
C GLY A 250 -1.88 -26.92 22.01
N ARG A 251 -2.46 -26.69 20.82
CA ARG A 251 -1.80 -25.95 19.73
C ARG A 251 -2.46 -24.58 19.65
N LEU A 252 -1.66 -23.54 19.84
CA LEU A 252 -2.06 -22.16 19.56
C LEU A 252 -1.30 -21.68 18.34
N SER A 253 -2.02 -21.11 17.38
CA SER A 253 -1.43 -20.38 16.25
C SER A 253 -2.04 -18.99 16.16
N ASP A 254 -1.29 -18.05 15.57
CA ASP A 254 -1.77 -16.72 15.20
C ASP A 254 -2.18 -15.89 16.43
N VAL A 255 -1.25 -15.72 17.37
CA VAL A 255 -1.49 -15.03 18.65
C VAL A 255 -0.94 -13.60 18.59
N ASP A 256 -1.82 -12.59 18.62
CA ASP A 256 -1.45 -11.17 18.70
C ASP A 256 -1.86 -10.54 20.04
N SER A 257 -0.86 -10.27 20.89
CA SER A 257 -1.08 -9.75 22.24
C SER A 257 0.15 -9.06 22.83
N THR A 258 0.01 -8.33 23.93
CA THR A 258 1.20 -7.84 24.66
C THR A 258 2.01 -9.00 25.24
N SER A 259 1.33 -10.07 25.66
CA SER A 259 1.98 -11.33 26.04
C SER A 259 1.05 -12.52 25.97
N VAL A 260 1.51 -13.75 25.76
CA VAL A 260 0.60 -14.92 25.71
C VAL A 260 -0.05 -15.15 27.08
N LEU A 261 0.74 -15.14 28.17
CA LEU A 261 0.20 -15.12 29.54
C LEU A 261 0.82 -13.96 30.32
N SER A 262 0.01 -13.26 31.15
CA SER A 262 0.53 -12.24 32.08
C SER A 262 -0.08 -12.30 33.46
N GLY A 263 0.72 -11.94 34.47
CA GLY A 263 0.25 -11.75 35.85
C GLY A 263 -0.30 -13.05 36.46
N LEU A 264 0.50 -14.11 36.39
CA LEU A 264 0.21 -15.38 37.05
C LEU A 264 0.80 -15.36 38.46
N THR A 265 0.00 -15.68 39.47
CA THR A 265 0.44 -15.76 40.88
C THR A 265 -0.02 -17.08 41.51
N ASP A 266 0.85 -17.69 42.34
CA ASP A 266 0.55 -18.91 43.10
C ASP A 266 0.08 -20.06 42.21
N VAL A 267 0.95 -20.46 41.27
CA VAL A 267 0.69 -21.55 40.32
C VAL A 267 1.51 -22.78 40.70
N ASP A 268 0.83 -23.85 41.10
CA ASP A 268 1.42 -25.19 41.27
C ASP A 268 0.98 -26.07 40.09
N SER A 269 1.94 -26.41 39.22
CA SER A 269 1.62 -27.13 37.98
C SER A 269 2.79 -27.95 37.45
N ARG A 270 2.50 -29.05 36.74
CA ARG A 270 3.56 -29.84 36.10
C ARG A 270 4.24 -29.08 34.95
N SER A 271 3.49 -28.23 34.24
CA SER A 271 4.00 -27.32 33.21
C SER A 271 3.08 -26.12 33.04
N VAL A 272 3.65 -24.92 32.89
CA VAL A 272 2.85 -23.70 32.63
C VAL A 272 2.33 -23.70 31.18
N LEU A 273 3.19 -24.04 30.23
CA LEU A 273 2.85 -24.09 28.81
C LEU A 273 3.40 -25.37 28.17
N SER A 274 2.51 -26.34 27.90
CA SER A 274 2.87 -27.68 27.44
C SER A 274 2.37 -27.98 26.02
N GLY A 275 2.43 -27.00 25.13
CA GLY A 275 1.80 -27.01 23.80
C GLY A 275 2.73 -26.61 22.66
N HIS A 276 2.24 -26.69 21.41
CA HIS A 276 2.93 -26.09 20.26
C HIS A 276 2.38 -24.67 20.05
N LEU A 277 3.26 -23.68 20.15
CA LEU A 277 2.96 -22.30 19.76
C LEU A 277 3.62 -22.04 18.40
N SER A 278 2.84 -21.60 17.42
CA SER A 278 3.35 -21.04 16.16
C SER A 278 2.77 -19.66 15.94
N ASP A 279 3.46 -18.81 15.18
CA ASP A 279 2.92 -17.53 14.71
C ASP A 279 2.50 -16.59 15.86
N VAL A 280 3.40 -16.42 16.84
CA VAL A 280 3.18 -15.57 18.03
C VAL A 280 3.83 -14.21 17.83
N ASP A 281 3.02 -13.17 17.62
CA ASP A 281 3.43 -11.76 17.56
C ASP A 281 3.07 -11.09 18.91
N SER A 282 4.07 -10.91 19.77
CA SER A 282 3.84 -10.37 21.11
C SER A 282 5.06 -9.65 21.69
N ARG A 283 4.87 -8.71 22.63
CA ARG A 283 6.02 -8.09 23.31
C ARG A 283 6.79 -9.11 24.15
N SER A 284 6.09 -10.07 24.77
CA SER A 284 6.74 -11.23 25.38
C SER A 284 5.84 -12.45 25.50
N VAL A 285 6.33 -13.67 25.36
CA VAL A 285 5.46 -14.87 25.52
C VAL A 285 4.91 -14.97 26.95
N LEU A 286 5.75 -14.75 27.97
CA LEU A 286 5.34 -14.70 29.37
C LEU A 286 5.81 -13.40 30.03
N SER A 287 4.96 -12.81 30.88
CA SER A 287 5.34 -11.65 31.70
C SER A 287 4.75 -11.67 33.12
N GLY A 288 5.53 -11.19 34.10
CA GLY A 288 5.07 -11.00 35.48
C GLY A 288 4.69 -12.30 36.19
N LEU A 289 5.65 -13.21 36.36
CA LEU A 289 5.48 -14.48 37.09
C LEU A 289 5.99 -14.34 38.53
N THR A 290 5.19 -14.77 39.52
CA THR A 290 5.58 -14.80 40.94
C THR A 290 5.04 -16.06 41.62
N GLY A 291 5.87 -16.79 42.38
CA GLY A 291 5.43 -17.98 43.11
C GLY A 291 5.02 -19.12 42.17
N VAL A 292 5.92 -19.54 41.29
CA VAL A 292 5.67 -20.62 40.32
C VAL A 292 6.56 -21.82 40.67
N ASP A 293 5.95 -22.93 41.09
CA ASP A 293 6.62 -24.22 41.28
C ASP A 293 6.23 -25.15 40.12
N SER A 294 7.20 -25.51 39.26
CA SER A 294 6.92 -26.23 38.02
C SER A 294 8.11 -27.02 37.49
N ARG A 295 7.86 -28.14 36.79
CA ARG A 295 8.96 -28.91 36.16
C ARG A 295 9.53 -28.24 34.91
N SER A 296 8.72 -27.52 34.15
CA SER A 296 9.11 -26.80 32.93
C SER A 296 8.12 -25.67 32.63
N VAL A 297 8.64 -24.47 32.34
CA VAL A 297 7.83 -23.26 32.11
C VAL A 297 7.44 -23.11 30.63
N LEU A 298 8.38 -23.36 29.73
CA LEU A 298 8.21 -23.22 28.28
C LEU A 298 8.80 -24.43 27.54
N SER A 299 8.05 -24.96 26.58
CA SER A 299 8.52 -26.01 25.66
C SER A 299 7.79 -25.91 24.31
N GLY A 300 8.45 -26.29 23.20
CA GLY A 300 7.78 -26.45 21.90
C GLY A 300 7.47 -25.16 21.12
N LEU A 301 8.35 -24.15 21.18
CA LEU A 301 8.22 -22.91 20.41
C LEU A 301 8.80 -23.05 18.99
N THR A 302 8.09 -22.52 18.00
CA THR A 302 8.51 -22.41 16.58
C THR A 302 7.91 -21.12 16.01
N ASP A 303 8.58 -20.41 15.11
CA ASP A 303 8.00 -19.20 14.45
C ASP A 303 7.49 -18.12 15.44
N VAL A 304 8.38 -17.60 16.30
CA VAL A 304 8.08 -16.56 17.30
C VAL A 304 8.78 -15.25 16.94
N ASP A 305 8.01 -14.27 16.47
CA ASP A 305 8.43 -12.88 16.26
C ASP A 305 8.05 -12.05 17.49
N SER A 306 8.76 -12.25 18.59
CA SER A 306 8.51 -11.55 19.85
C SER A 306 9.76 -10.85 20.36
N ARG A 307 9.62 -9.65 20.96
CA ARG A 307 10.77 -8.88 21.48
C ARG A 307 11.55 -9.61 22.58
N SER A 308 10.90 -10.49 23.35
CA SER A 308 11.53 -11.36 24.33
C SER A 308 10.68 -12.61 24.59
N VAL A 309 11.29 -13.77 24.80
CA VAL A 309 10.52 -14.97 25.22
C VAL A 309 10.03 -14.85 26.67
N LEU A 310 10.83 -14.21 27.53
CA LEU A 310 10.52 -13.93 28.93
C LEU A 310 10.81 -12.47 29.23
N SER A 311 9.83 -11.72 29.76
CA SER A 311 10.03 -10.33 30.15
C SER A 311 9.50 -10.03 31.57
N GLY A 312 10.15 -9.10 32.27
CA GLY A 312 9.82 -8.75 33.66
C GLY A 312 10.80 -9.31 34.69
N ARG A 313 10.49 -9.12 35.99
CA ARG A 313 11.30 -9.58 37.12
C ARG A 313 10.78 -10.94 37.57
N LEU A 314 11.65 -11.95 37.61
CA LEU A 314 11.34 -13.27 38.18
C LEU A 314 11.74 -13.29 39.66
N SER A 315 10.88 -13.82 40.50
CA SER A 315 11.16 -14.11 41.91
C SER A 315 10.54 -15.46 42.27
N ASP A 316 11.29 -16.27 43.03
CA ASP A 316 10.81 -17.53 43.60
C ASP A 316 10.28 -18.53 42.53
N VAL A 317 11.07 -18.74 41.47
CA VAL A 317 10.78 -19.72 40.41
C VAL A 317 11.73 -20.92 40.54
N ASP A 318 11.21 -22.10 40.88
CA ASP A 318 11.96 -23.37 40.89
C ASP A 318 11.57 -24.21 39.67
N SER A 319 12.52 -24.48 38.76
CA SER A 319 12.25 -25.14 37.46
C SER A 319 13.49 -25.78 36.83
N ARG A 320 13.30 -26.89 36.08
CA ARG A 320 14.42 -27.65 35.45
C ARG A 320 14.95 -27.06 34.13
N SER A 321 14.16 -26.28 33.37
CA SER A 321 14.57 -25.68 32.09
C SER A 321 13.61 -24.54 31.67
N VAL A 322 14.14 -23.52 30.97
CA VAL A 322 13.45 -22.24 30.69
C VAL A 322 13.31 -21.90 29.18
N LEU A 323 14.15 -22.42 28.25
CA LEU A 323 14.12 -22.04 26.81
C LEU A 323 14.65 -23.13 25.85
N SER A 324 14.00 -23.36 24.69
CA SER A 324 14.53 -24.11 23.52
C SER A 324 13.78 -23.86 22.17
N GLY A 325 14.49 -23.42 21.09
CA GLY A 325 14.14 -23.41 19.62
C GLY A 325 13.25 -22.26 19.06
N LEU A 326 13.62 -21.50 17.98
CA LEU A 326 12.82 -20.40 17.32
C LEU A 326 13.16 -20.02 15.83
N THR A 327 12.17 -19.54 15.02
CA THR A 327 12.20 -18.87 13.65
C THR A 327 11.07 -17.75 13.49
N ASP A 328 10.74 -17.14 12.31
CA ASP A 328 10.30 -15.70 12.00
C ASP A 328 8.79 -15.44 11.49
N VAL A 329 8.13 -14.22 11.53
CA VAL A 329 6.63 -13.94 11.26
C VAL A 329 6.23 -12.64 10.41
N ASP A 330 5.01 -12.57 9.78
CA ASP A 330 4.45 -11.58 8.78
C ASP A 330 3.12 -10.83 9.19
N SER A 331 2.58 -9.89 8.36
CA SER A 331 1.42 -8.97 8.65
C SER A 331 0.23 -8.98 7.64
N ARG A 332 -1.02 -8.82 8.14
CA ARG A 332 -2.32 -9.19 7.50
C ARG A 332 -2.87 -8.37 6.31
N ASN A 333 -2.62 -7.06 6.15
CA ASN A 333 -3.25 -6.27 5.05
C ASN A 333 -2.30 -5.86 3.91
N ILE A 334 -1.04 -6.31 3.95
CA ILE A 334 -0.04 -6.01 2.93
C ILE A 334 0.51 -7.33 2.37
N ALA A 335 0.32 -7.55 1.06
CA ALA A 335 0.74 -8.77 0.37
C ALA A 335 1.94 -8.55 -0.56
N ASN A 336 2.52 -9.62 -1.09
CA ASN A 336 3.62 -9.55 -2.05
C ASN A 336 3.12 -9.15 -3.46
N SER A 337 3.85 -8.27 -4.15
CA SER A 337 3.56 -7.86 -5.53
C SER A 337 4.41 -8.58 -6.60
N ARG A 338 5.36 -9.44 -6.18
CA ARG A 338 6.29 -10.13 -7.10
C ARG A 338 5.72 -11.42 -7.67
N ASP A 339 4.72 -12.00 -7.03
CA ASP A 339 4.05 -13.23 -7.41
C ASP A 339 2.53 -13.07 -7.22
N THR A 340 1.78 -14.16 -7.36
CA THR A 340 0.31 -14.21 -7.23
C THR A 340 -0.15 -14.55 -5.81
N THR A 341 0.75 -14.62 -4.82
CA THR A 341 0.39 -15.00 -3.43
C THR A 341 -0.61 -14.05 -2.77
N PHE A 342 -0.67 -12.80 -3.26
CA PHE A 342 -1.68 -11.83 -2.81
C PHE A 342 -3.12 -12.30 -3.04
N GLU A 343 -3.38 -13.17 -4.02
CA GLU A 343 -4.72 -13.69 -4.28
C GLU A 343 -5.20 -14.50 -3.08
N GLN A 344 -4.40 -15.49 -2.66
CA GLN A 344 -4.72 -16.32 -1.51
C GLN A 344 -4.80 -15.48 -0.24
N HIS A 345 -3.90 -14.51 -0.09
CA HIS A 345 -3.90 -13.61 1.06
C HIS A 345 -5.22 -12.82 1.14
N VAL A 346 -5.62 -12.14 0.06
CA VAL A 346 -6.87 -11.37 0.02
C VAL A 346 -8.08 -12.27 0.24
N LEU A 347 -8.11 -13.48 -0.34
CA LEU A 347 -9.22 -14.41 -0.14
C LEU A 347 -9.30 -14.91 1.30
N THR A 348 -8.16 -15.16 1.97
CA THR A 348 -8.14 -15.53 3.39
C THR A 348 -8.71 -14.41 4.27
N GLU A 349 -8.20 -13.18 4.13
CA GLU A 349 -8.63 -12.03 4.94
C GLU A 349 -10.07 -11.61 4.67
N THR A 350 -10.59 -11.90 3.47
CA THR A 350 -11.97 -11.62 3.10
C THR A 350 -12.90 -12.82 3.26
N GLN A 351 -12.44 -13.93 3.87
CA GLN A 351 -13.22 -15.16 4.07
C GLN A 351 -13.84 -15.70 2.77
N GLY A 352 -13.08 -15.63 1.67
CA GLY A 352 -13.49 -16.04 0.33
C GLY A 352 -14.44 -15.07 -0.38
N ARG A 353 -14.78 -13.93 0.24
CA ARG A 353 -15.67 -12.92 -0.37
C ARG A 353 -15.00 -12.18 -1.52
N GLY A 354 -13.71 -11.88 -1.41
CA GLY A 354 -12.99 -10.96 -2.29
C GLY A 354 -13.21 -9.49 -1.91
N VAL A 355 -12.75 -8.59 -2.78
CA VAL A 355 -12.80 -7.13 -2.60
C VAL A 355 -13.79 -6.44 -3.53
N ASP A 356 -14.39 -5.33 -3.07
CA ASP A 356 -15.39 -4.59 -3.85
C ASP A 356 -14.76 -3.81 -5.00
N LEU A 357 -13.52 -3.34 -4.84
CA LEU A 357 -12.77 -2.66 -5.90
C LEU A 357 -11.36 -3.22 -6.00
N VAL A 358 -10.86 -3.30 -7.23
CA VAL A 358 -9.44 -3.58 -7.51
C VAL A 358 -8.89 -2.47 -8.37
N LEU A 359 -7.85 -1.77 -7.90
CA LEU A 359 -7.07 -0.84 -8.70
C LEU A 359 -5.80 -1.55 -9.19
N ASN A 360 -5.84 -2.03 -10.43
CA ASN A 360 -4.78 -2.84 -11.01
C ASN A 360 -3.81 -2.03 -11.87
N SER A 361 -2.52 -2.28 -11.65
CA SER A 361 -1.42 -1.81 -12.50
C SER A 361 -0.41 -2.92 -12.82
N LEU A 362 -0.74 -4.18 -12.51
CA LEU A 362 0.08 -5.35 -12.79
C LEU A 362 -0.37 -6.00 -14.11
N SER A 363 0.49 -6.81 -14.69
CA SER A 363 0.29 -7.43 -16.00
C SER A 363 0.15 -8.95 -15.92
N GLU A 364 -0.28 -9.57 -17.02
CA GLU A 364 -0.23 -11.01 -17.25
C GLU A 364 -0.95 -11.86 -16.16
N ASP A 365 -0.26 -12.85 -15.58
CA ASP A 365 -0.79 -13.78 -14.59
C ASP A 365 -1.28 -13.07 -13.32
N LYS A 366 -0.60 -11.99 -12.93
CA LYS A 366 -0.98 -11.15 -11.80
C LYS A 366 -2.27 -10.40 -12.08
N LEU A 367 -2.46 -9.87 -13.28
CA LEU A 367 -3.74 -9.25 -13.66
C LEU A 367 -4.89 -10.25 -13.50
N GLN A 368 -4.72 -11.48 -13.98
CA GLN A 368 -5.75 -12.53 -13.83
C GLN A 368 -6.00 -12.87 -12.36
N ALA A 369 -4.95 -12.92 -11.53
CA ALA A 369 -5.07 -13.10 -10.08
C ALA A 369 -5.82 -11.93 -9.40
N SER A 370 -5.57 -10.70 -9.83
CA SER A 370 -6.29 -9.51 -9.37
C SER A 370 -7.78 -9.59 -9.71
N VAL A 371 -8.15 -10.09 -10.90
CA VAL A 371 -9.55 -10.30 -11.28
C VAL A 371 -10.22 -11.33 -10.36
N ARG A 372 -9.52 -12.41 -10.00
CA ARG A 372 -10.04 -13.43 -9.07
C ARG A 372 -10.22 -12.95 -7.64
N CYS A 373 -9.57 -11.85 -7.26
CA CYS A 373 -9.78 -11.21 -5.97
C CYS A 373 -11.11 -10.42 -5.89
N LEU A 374 -11.82 -10.23 -7.01
CA LEU A 374 -12.99 -9.37 -7.05
C LEU A 374 -14.21 -10.07 -6.45
N ALA A 375 -14.89 -9.39 -5.54
CA ALA A 375 -16.17 -9.82 -4.99
C ALA A 375 -17.28 -9.76 -6.05
N LYS A 376 -18.40 -10.44 -5.76
CA LYS A 376 -19.62 -10.30 -6.57
C LYS A 376 -20.03 -8.83 -6.65
N ASP A 377 -20.35 -8.38 -7.87
CA ASP A 377 -20.70 -6.97 -8.19
C ASP A 377 -19.56 -5.95 -7.96
N GLY A 378 -18.32 -6.42 -7.75
CA GLY A 378 -17.16 -5.57 -7.63
C GLY A 378 -16.77 -4.86 -8.94
N HIS A 379 -15.90 -3.86 -8.81
CA HIS A 379 -15.39 -3.06 -9.93
C HIS A 379 -13.89 -3.27 -10.12
N PHE A 380 -13.53 -3.73 -11.31
CA PHE A 380 -12.13 -3.83 -11.72
C PHE A 380 -11.71 -2.56 -12.47
N LEU A 381 -10.68 -1.88 -11.96
CA LEU A 381 -10.18 -0.60 -12.46
C LEU A 381 -8.76 -0.80 -13.00
N GLU A 382 -8.66 -0.97 -14.32
CA GLU A 382 -7.39 -1.17 -15.00
C GLU A 382 -6.74 0.17 -15.34
N ILE A 383 -5.58 0.45 -14.74
CA ILE A 383 -4.76 1.63 -15.06
C ILE A 383 -3.46 1.26 -15.80
N GLY A 384 -3.12 -0.03 -15.86
CA GLY A 384 -2.04 -0.54 -16.69
C GLY A 384 -2.42 -0.53 -18.17
N LYS A 385 -1.43 -0.28 -19.04
CA LYS A 385 -1.62 -0.29 -20.50
C LYS A 385 -0.98 -1.48 -21.20
N TYR A 386 -0.12 -2.24 -20.53
CA TYR A 386 0.67 -3.29 -21.19
C TYR A 386 -0.20 -4.39 -21.81
N ASP A 387 -1.06 -5.04 -21.01
CA ASP A 387 -1.94 -6.11 -21.50
C ASP A 387 -2.99 -5.60 -22.49
N LEU A 388 -3.49 -4.37 -22.30
CA LEU A 388 -4.42 -3.72 -23.23
C LEU A 388 -3.76 -3.51 -24.61
N SER A 389 -2.52 -3.03 -24.65
CA SER A 389 -1.79 -2.82 -25.90
C SER A 389 -1.44 -4.13 -26.62
N ASN A 390 -1.27 -5.23 -25.87
CA ASN A 390 -0.95 -6.54 -26.43
C ASN A 390 -2.19 -7.39 -26.75
N ASN A 391 -3.39 -6.87 -26.50
CA ASN A 391 -4.67 -7.58 -26.69
C ASN A 391 -4.71 -8.96 -26.01
N ASN A 392 -4.15 -9.05 -24.80
CA ASN A 392 -4.12 -10.29 -24.04
C ASN A 392 -5.55 -10.71 -23.63
N PRO A 393 -5.93 -12.00 -23.77
CA PRO A 393 -7.26 -12.46 -23.44
C PRO A 393 -7.54 -12.37 -21.94
N LEU A 394 -8.66 -11.74 -21.57
CA LEU A 394 -9.19 -11.74 -20.22
C LEU A 394 -10.19 -12.90 -20.07
N GLY A 395 -10.06 -13.72 -19.04
CA GLY A 395 -10.98 -14.85 -18.82
C GLY A 395 -12.42 -14.37 -18.61
N GLU A 396 -13.34 -14.69 -19.52
CA GLU A 396 -14.72 -14.17 -19.60
C GLU A 396 -15.68 -14.58 -18.47
N ARG A 397 -15.21 -15.05 -17.31
CA ARG A 397 -16.10 -15.43 -16.21
C ARG A 397 -16.21 -14.31 -15.16
N HIS A 398 -17.31 -13.54 -15.30
CA HIS A 398 -18.01 -12.78 -14.24
C HIS A 398 -17.68 -11.29 -13.98
N CYS A 399 -16.90 -10.60 -14.82
CA CYS A 399 -16.53 -9.20 -14.51
C CYS A 399 -17.18 -8.16 -15.44
N LYS A 400 -17.81 -7.12 -14.86
CA LYS A 400 -18.16 -5.88 -15.59
C LYS A 400 -16.94 -4.95 -15.56
N ILE A 401 -16.14 -4.99 -16.62
CA ILE A 401 -14.99 -4.08 -16.76
C ILE A 401 -15.50 -2.70 -17.18
N LYS A 402 -15.13 -1.65 -16.43
CA LYS A 402 -15.41 -0.25 -16.79
C LYS A 402 -14.11 0.38 -17.32
N HIS A 403 -14.02 0.60 -18.63
CA HIS A 403 -12.90 1.27 -19.33
C HIS A 403 -12.93 2.77 -19.19
#